data_AF-A0A9X5UHG6-F1
#
_entry.id   AF-A0A9X5UHG6-F1
#
_cell.length_a   1.000
_cell.length_b   1.000
_cell.length_c   1.000
_cell.angle_alpha   90.00
_cell.angle_beta   90.00
_cell.angle_gamma   90.00
#
_symmetry.space_group_name_H-M   'P 1'
#
loop_
_entity.id
_entity.type
_entity.pdbx_description
1 polymer ?
#
loop_
_entity_poly.entity_id
_entity_poly.type
_entity_poly.pdbx_seq_one_letter_code
_entity_poly.pdbx_strand_id
1 'polypeptide(L)'
;MSSTDGETPVAALGPLTLEDLALRSEKAYDDHMATYTATEVLHKAFMATPAYDQDVVDIVDAAYLLIREYRVKTKQEWRTASREWATAAGVEIPPELPDTFDDEGEV
;
A
#
# COMPACT_ATOMS: atom_id res chain seq x y z
N MET A 1 25.03 23.68 8.47
CA MET A 1 23.96 24.16 7.57
C MET A 1 22.72 23.39 7.96
N SER A 2 21.81 23.98 8.73
CA SER A 2 20.52 23.36 9.04
C SER A 2 19.62 23.51 7.82
N SER A 3 19.23 22.42 7.18
CA SER A 3 18.14 22.44 6.19
C SER A 3 16.84 22.71 6.93
N THR A 4 16.28 23.90 6.73
CA THR A 4 14.97 24.35 7.25
C THR A 4 13.80 23.81 6.42
N ASP A 5 14.08 22.94 5.46
CA ASP A 5 13.09 22.44 4.49
C ASP A 5 12.04 21.52 5.12
N GLY A 6 12.28 21.00 6.33
CA GLY A 6 11.34 20.14 7.07
C GLY A 6 10.18 20.87 7.75
N GLU A 7 10.34 22.15 8.14
CA GLU A 7 9.32 22.89 8.90
C GLU A 7 8.50 23.87 8.04
N THR A 8 8.89 24.06 6.78
CA THR A 8 8.23 25.03 5.89
C THR A 8 7.07 24.36 5.16
N PRO A 9 5.83 24.91 5.22
CA PRO A 9 4.70 24.37 4.48
C PRO A 9 4.96 24.34 2.97
N VAL A 10 4.54 23.26 2.32
CA VAL A 10 4.64 23.10 0.87
C VAL A 10 3.63 24.02 0.18
N ALA A 11 4.11 24.87 -0.71
CA ALA A 11 3.25 25.73 -1.51
C ALA A 11 2.24 24.89 -2.31
N ALA A 12 0.96 25.28 -2.26
CA ALA A 12 -0.21 24.60 -2.84
C ALA A 12 -0.85 23.45 -2.01
N LEU A 13 -0.25 22.98 -0.90
CA LEU A 13 -0.83 21.89 -0.07
C LEU A 13 -1.26 22.32 1.35
N GLY A 14 -1.39 23.63 1.59
CA GLY A 14 -1.83 24.16 2.88
C GLY A 14 -0.74 24.08 3.95
N PRO A 15 -1.05 23.74 5.22
CA PRO A 15 -0.08 23.75 6.31
C PRO A 15 0.89 22.56 6.31
N LEU A 16 0.76 21.63 5.36
CA LEU A 16 1.54 20.40 5.33
C LEU A 16 2.99 20.70 4.96
N THR A 17 3.90 20.21 5.78
CA THR A 17 5.33 20.24 5.53
C THR A 17 5.74 19.08 4.62
N LEU A 18 7.00 19.12 4.15
CA LEU A 18 7.55 18.00 3.40
C LEU A 18 7.65 16.73 4.27
N GLU A 19 7.91 16.90 5.57
CA GLU A 19 7.96 15.80 6.55
C GLU A 19 6.58 15.16 6.74
N ASP A 20 5.51 15.95 6.81
CA ASP A 20 4.14 15.43 6.91
C ASP A 20 3.78 14.57 5.68
N LEU A 21 4.22 14.98 4.49
CA LEU A 21 3.99 14.22 3.26
C LEU A 21 4.81 12.92 3.24
N ALA A 22 6.04 12.94 3.74
CA ALA A 22 6.88 11.75 3.88
C ALA A 22 6.22 10.73 4.82
N LEU A 23 5.76 11.18 5.99
CA LEU A 23 5.07 10.33 6.98
C LEU A 23 3.78 9.71 6.41
N ARG A 24 3.04 10.47 5.59
CA ARG A 24 1.84 9.94 4.89
C ARG A 24 2.19 8.87 3.86
N SER A 25 3.26 9.09 3.09
CA SER A 25 3.75 8.11 2.12
C SER A 25 4.21 6.82 2.81
N GLU A 26 4.98 6.93 3.90
CA GLU A 26 5.44 5.79 4.70
C GLU A 26 4.25 5.02 5.31
N LYS A 27 3.30 5.73 5.93
CA LYS A 27 2.10 5.09 6.47
C LYS A 27 1.31 4.34 5.39
N ALA A 28 1.14 4.93 4.21
CA ALA A 28 0.41 4.29 3.12
C ALA A 28 1.15 3.05 2.59
N TYR A 29 2.49 3.08 2.58
CA TYR A 29 3.31 1.91 2.28
C TYR A 29 3.11 0.80 3.32
N ASP A 30 3.16 1.13 4.61
CA ASP A 30 2.95 0.16 5.69
C ASP A 30 1.56 -0.49 5.60
N ASP A 31 0.51 0.31 5.35
CA ASP A 31 -0.85 -0.19 5.17
C ASP A 31 -0.95 -1.12 3.95
N HIS A 32 -0.21 -0.83 2.86
CA HIS A 32 -0.12 -1.71 1.70
C HIS A 32 0.61 -3.03 2.03
N MET A 33 1.75 -2.95 2.71
CA MET A 33 2.56 -4.11 3.10
C MET A 33 1.84 -5.03 4.10
N ALA A 34 1.03 -4.46 4.99
CA ALA A 34 0.18 -5.23 5.91
C ALA A 34 -0.76 -6.21 5.18
N THR A 35 -1.17 -5.91 3.94
CA THR A 35 -2.00 -6.82 3.14
C THR A 35 -1.27 -8.10 2.72
N TYR A 36 0.05 -8.06 2.55
CA TYR A 36 0.85 -9.27 2.28
C TYR A 36 0.98 -10.11 3.54
N THR A 37 1.25 -9.47 4.69
CA THR A 37 1.27 -10.16 5.98
C THR A 37 -0.08 -10.82 6.30
N ALA A 38 -1.19 -10.14 6.03
CA ALA A 38 -2.53 -10.70 6.24
C ALA A 38 -2.76 -11.95 5.38
N THR A 39 -2.38 -11.93 4.10
CA THR A 39 -2.46 -13.10 3.22
C THR A 39 -1.59 -14.25 3.74
N GLU A 40 -0.37 -13.97 4.20
CA GLU A 40 0.53 -15.00 4.74
C GLU A 40 -0.06 -15.66 6.01
N VAL A 41 -0.66 -14.88 6.90
CA VAL A 41 -1.33 -15.38 8.10
C VAL A 41 -2.53 -16.26 7.73
N LEU A 42 -3.37 -15.83 6.78
CA LEU A 42 -4.48 -16.64 6.29
C LEU A 42 -4.00 -17.97 5.70
N HIS A 43 -2.94 -17.94 4.89
CA HIS A 43 -2.35 -19.15 4.33
C HIS A 43 -1.86 -20.11 5.42
N LYS A 44 -1.14 -19.60 6.44
CA LYS A 44 -0.68 -20.41 7.57
C LYS A 44 -1.84 -20.99 8.38
N ALA A 45 -2.89 -20.21 8.61
CA ALA A 45 -4.08 -20.66 9.32
C ALA A 45 -4.80 -21.78 8.54
N PHE A 46 -4.96 -21.61 7.23
CA PHE A 46 -5.54 -22.63 6.35
C PHE A 46 -4.73 -23.93 6.40
N MET A 47 -3.41 -23.86 6.24
CA MET A 47 -2.52 -25.03 6.28
C MET A 47 -2.47 -25.74 7.65
N ALA A 48 -2.76 -25.02 8.74
CA ALA A 48 -2.83 -25.59 10.07
C ALA A 48 -4.16 -26.33 10.35
N THR A 49 -5.13 -26.25 9.42
CA THR A 49 -6.44 -26.89 9.59
C THR A 49 -6.32 -28.40 9.34
N PRO A 50 -6.56 -29.26 10.36
CA PRO A 50 -6.17 -30.68 10.31
C PRO A 50 -7.08 -31.55 9.43
N ALA A 51 -8.27 -31.07 9.07
CA ALA A 51 -9.21 -31.73 8.17
C ALA A 51 -9.83 -30.69 7.24
N TYR A 52 -10.18 -31.10 6.03
CA TYR A 52 -10.89 -30.21 5.10
C TYR A 52 -12.26 -29.86 5.68
N ASP A 53 -12.47 -28.58 5.91
CA ASP A 53 -13.71 -27.99 6.39
C ASP A 53 -14.14 -26.92 5.39
N GLN A 54 -15.27 -27.16 4.71
CA GLN A 54 -15.76 -26.27 3.66
C GLN A 54 -16.09 -24.88 4.19
N ASP A 55 -16.60 -24.79 5.43
CA ASP A 55 -16.95 -23.50 6.02
C ASP A 55 -15.67 -22.67 6.28
N VAL A 56 -14.57 -23.34 6.67
CA VAL A 56 -13.26 -22.69 6.84
C VAL A 56 -12.71 -22.22 5.50
N VAL A 57 -12.81 -23.03 4.45
CA VAL A 57 -12.39 -22.67 3.09
C VAL A 57 -13.14 -21.44 2.60
N ASP A 58 -14.47 -21.45 2.70
CA ASP A 58 -15.33 -20.35 2.23
C ASP A 58 -15.01 -19.04 2.96
N ILE A 59 -14.71 -19.10 4.27
CA ILE A 59 -14.30 -17.94 5.07
C ILE A 59 -12.91 -17.42 4.63
N VAL A 60 -11.95 -18.32 4.41
CA VAL A 60 -10.60 -17.95 3.96
C VAL A 60 -10.65 -17.30 2.58
N ASP A 61 -11.43 -17.86 1.66
CA ASP A 61 -11.62 -17.31 0.31
C ASP A 61 -12.26 -15.92 0.35
N ALA A 62 -13.33 -15.76 1.15
CA ALA A 62 -13.97 -14.46 1.34
C ALA A 62 -13.01 -13.42 1.94
N ALA A 63 -12.21 -13.81 2.94
CA ALA A 63 -11.20 -12.94 3.54
C ALA A 63 -10.09 -12.56 2.54
N TYR A 64 -9.65 -13.51 1.72
CA TYR A 64 -8.65 -13.27 0.68
C TYR A 64 -9.14 -12.28 -0.38
N LEU A 65 -10.39 -12.41 -0.83
CA LEU A 65 -11.01 -11.46 -1.77
C LEU A 65 -11.04 -10.03 -1.21
N LEU A 66 -11.46 -9.87 0.05
CA LEU A 66 -11.46 -8.57 0.72
C LEU A 66 -10.05 -7.97 0.83
N ILE A 67 -9.05 -8.79 1.16
CA ILE A 67 -7.65 -8.33 1.22
C ILE A 67 -7.15 -7.93 -0.17
N ARG A 68 -7.52 -8.67 -1.22
CA ARG A 68 -7.13 -8.33 -2.60
C ARG A 68 -7.69 -6.98 -3.03
N GLU A 69 -8.97 -6.73 -2.79
CA GLU A 69 -9.60 -5.43 -3.06
C GLU A 69 -8.94 -4.31 -2.25
N TYR A 70 -8.70 -4.55 -0.98
CA TYR A 70 -8.03 -3.59 -0.10
C TYR A 70 -6.59 -3.32 -0.54
N ARG A 71 -5.86 -4.32 -1.05
CA ARG A 71 -4.50 -4.18 -1.59
C ARG A 71 -4.46 -3.26 -2.81
N VAL A 72 -5.44 -3.37 -3.71
CA VAL A 72 -5.53 -2.46 -4.88
C VAL A 72 -5.70 -1.02 -4.40
N LYS A 73 -6.60 -0.80 -3.43
CA LYS A 73 -6.82 0.52 -2.83
C LYS A 73 -5.55 1.07 -2.19
N THR A 74 -4.91 0.31 -1.30
CA THR A 74 -3.71 0.78 -0.58
C THR A 74 -2.52 1.00 -1.51
N LYS A 75 -2.39 0.21 -2.59
CA LYS A 75 -1.38 0.45 -3.64
C LYS A 75 -1.58 1.82 -4.30
N GLN A 76 -2.83 2.18 -4.61
CA GLN A 76 -3.15 3.48 -5.20
C GLN A 76 -2.93 4.64 -4.22
N GLU A 77 -3.32 4.47 -2.95
CA GLU A 77 -3.09 5.46 -1.90
C GLU A 77 -1.60 5.69 -1.67
N TRP A 78 -0.80 4.62 -1.58
CA TRP A 78 0.65 4.70 -1.46
C TRP A 78 1.30 5.41 -2.65
N ARG A 79 0.92 5.05 -3.89
CA ARG A 79 1.44 5.72 -5.09
C ARG A 79 1.09 7.20 -5.11
N THR A 80 -0.13 7.55 -4.77
CA THR A 80 -0.60 8.94 -4.69
C THR A 80 0.20 9.73 -3.66
N ALA A 81 0.30 9.23 -2.42
CA ALA A 81 1.03 9.90 -1.35
C ALA A 81 2.53 10.06 -1.67
N SER A 82 3.14 9.05 -2.27
CA SER A 82 4.54 9.10 -2.70
C SER A 82 4.76 10.13 -3.80
N ARG A 83 3.81 10.28 -4.73
CA ARG A 83 3.87 11.28 -5.80
C ARG A 83 3.68 12.69 -5.29
N GLU A 84 2.77 12.90 -4.35
CA GLU A 84 2.58 14.20 -3.70
C GLU A 84 3.86 14.64 -2.99
N TRP A 85 4.45 13.73 -2.21
CA TRP A 85 5.74 13.98 -1.56
C TRP A 85 6.86 14.28 -2.57
N ALA A 86 7.04 13.44 -3.59
CA ALA A 86 8.12 13.63 -4.56
C ALA A 86 7.95 14.92 -5.38
N THR A 87 6.72 15.26 -5.76
CA THR A 87 6.41 16.55 -6.43
C THR A 87 6.76 17.73 -5.52
N ALA A 88 6.37 17.66 -4.25
CA ALA A 88 6.69 18.68 -3.25
C ALA A 88 8.21 18.81 -2.99
N ALA A 89 8.93 17.69 -3.03
CA ALA A 89 10.38 17.63 -2.87
C ALA A 89 11.15 18.13 -4.12
N GLY A 90 10.45 18.42 -5.23
CA GLY A 90 11.07 18.75 -6.51
C GLY A 90 11.76 17.56 -7.19
N VAL A 91 11.39 16.32 -6.82
CA VAL A 91 11.88 15.08 -7.42
C VAL A 91 11.07 14.78 -8.67
N GLU A 92 11.75 14.61 -9.80
CA GLU A 92 11.11 14.23 -11.06
C GLU A 92 10.61 12.78 -10.97
N ILE A 93 9.32 12.58 -11.25
CA ILE A 93 8.68 11.27 -11.25
C ILE A 93 8.46 10.85 -12.69
N PRO A 94 9.07 9.74 -13.15
CA PRO A 94 8.79 9.20 -14.47
C PRO A 94 7.28 8.95 -14.66
N PRO A 95 6.74 9.16 -15.87
CA PRO A 95 5.36 8.81 -16.16
C PRO A 95 5.16 7.32 -15.89
N GLU A 96 4.03 6.98 -15.26
CA GLU A 96 3.68 5.60 -14.98
C GLU A 96 3.59 4.84 -16.30
N LEU A 97 4.42 3.79 -16.43
CA LEU A 97 4.05 2.71 -17.33
C LEU A 97 2.74 2.14 -16.78
N PRO A 98 1.74 1.85 -17.64
CA PRO A 98 0.57 1.11 -17.18
C PRO A 98 1.06 -0.16 -16.49
N ASP A 99 0.48 -0.49 -15.33
CA ASP A 99 0.68 -1.79 -14.66
C ASP A 99 0.18 -2.88 -15.66
N THR A 100 1.02 -3.27 -16.62
CA THR A 100 0.73 -4.33 -17.58
C THR A 100 1.16 -5.70 -17.07
N PHE A 101 1.39 -5.84 -15.77
CA PHE A 101 1.74 -7.12 -15.14
C PHE A 101 1.15 -7.18 -13.73
N ASP A 102 -0.06 -7.74 -13.66
CA ASP A 102 -0.57 -8.60 -12.57
C ASP A 102 -1.84 -9.33 -13.08
N ASP A 103 -1.79 -9.81 -14.32
CA ASP A 103 -2.69 -10.85 -14.86
C ASP A 103 -1.83 -12.02 -15.39
N GLU A 104 -0.78 -12.36 -14.65
CA GLU A 104 0.01 -13.58 -14.90
C GLU A 104 -0.01 -14.48 -13.65
N GLY A 105 -0.58 -15.67 -13.82
CA GLY A 105 -0.36 -16.85 -12.99
C GLY A 105 -1.61 -17.32 -12.24
N GLU A 106 -2.51 -18.08 -12.88
CA GLU A 106 -2.54 -19.57 -12.86
C GLU A 106 -2.95 -20.11 -11.47
N VAL A 107 -4.01 -20.90 -11.28
CA VAL A 107 -4.66 -21.95 -12.09
C VAL A 107 -6.10 -22.13 -11.60
#